data_AF-A0AAP1E4C2-F1
#
_entry.id   AF-A0AAP1E4C2-F1
#
_cell.length_a   1.000
_cell.length_b   1.000
_cell.length_c   1.000
_cell.angle_alpha   90.00
_cell.angle_beta   90.00
_cell.angle_gamma   90.00
#
_symmetry.space_group_name_H-M   'P 1'
#
loop_
_entity.id
_entity.type
_entity.pdbx_description
1 polymer ?
#
loop_
_entity_poly.entity_id
_entity_poly.type
_entity_poly.pdbx_seq_one_letter_code
_entity_poly.pdbx_strand_id
1 'polypeptide(L)'
;MDKETYVSEIKSGLKGLPEDEAMIEEIESHIEHHLFCSFQEGKSEEEAMQTLLQAFGTPTDIVSSFKKIQPVTFRAFLMFHLFCNSALFAVGIAITIMHVWLESPFVQAVWKGISVSVWLILAAYMIYWVLIGYQGVKEFGKRGEKLVLHTILISMVPNVIFMLVFLFNVIPAALFQSLLTPWFVGTCAFATLLFPLFGRMGCYIGRRQLA
;
A
#
# COMPACT_ATOMS: atom_id res chain seq x y z
N MET A 1 -5.57 21.86 34.88
CA MET A 1 -5.15 20.59 34.24
C MET A 1 -3.69 20.76 33.90
N ASP A 2 -2.84 19.82 34.30
CA ASP A 2 -1.39 19.87 34.05
C ASP A 2 -1.03 19.18 32.72
N LYS A 3 0.22 19.37 32.26
CA LYS A 3 0.73 18.78 31.00
C LYS A 3 0.61 17.25 31.01
N GLU A 4 1.00 16.62 32.12
CA GLU A 4 1.06 15.17 32.23
C GLU A 4 -0.33 14.53 32.11
N THR A 5 -1.35 15.13 32.73
CA THR A 5 -2.74 14.69 32.64
C THR A 5 -3.29 14.88 31.23
N TYR A 6 -3.02 16.03 30.59
CA TYR A 6 -3.48 16.31 29.22
C TYR A 6 -2.95 15.28 28.22
N VAL A 7 -1.65 15.00 28.27
CA VAL A 7 -1.00 14.03 27.38
C VAL A 7 -1.44 12.60 27.71
N SER A 8 -1.57 12.25 28.99
CA SER A 8 -2.06 10.95 29.45
C SER A 8 -3.46 10.64 28.90
N GLU A 9 -4.39 11.59 28.95
CA GLU A 9 -5.75 11.41 28.44
C GLU A 9 -5.75 11.18 26.93
N ILE A 10 -4.96 11.94 26.17
CA ILE A 10 -4.79 11.75 24.72
C ILE A 10 -4.22 10.35 24.43
N LYS A 11 -3.14 9.96 25.12
CA LYS A 11 -2.53 8.62 24.98
C LYS A 11 -3.54 7.51 25.24
N SER A 12 -4.32 7.63 26.31
CA SER A 12 -5.34 6.63 26.67
C SER A 12 -6.48 6.57 25.65
N GLY A 13 -6.90 7.72 25.11
CA GLY A 13 -8.01 7.82 24.16
C GLY A 13 -7.65 7.37 22.74
N LEU A 14 -6.38 7.49 22.35
CA LEU A 14 -5.83 7.03 21.07
C LEU A 14 -5.34 5.57 21.11
N LYS A 15 -5.17 4.99 22.30
CA LYS A 15 -4.72 3.61 22.50
C LYS A 15 -5.61 2.61 21.74
N GLY A 16 -4.99 1.79 20.89
CA GLY A 16 -5.71 0.79 20.09
C GLY A 16 -6.20 1.29 18.72
N LEU A 17 -5.91 2.54 18.33
CA LEU A 17 -5.96 2.94 16.93
C LEU A 17 -4.76 2.36 16.16
N PRO A 18 -4.91 2.07 14.85
CA PRO A 18 -3.75 1.85 14.00
C PRO A 18 -2.87 3.11 14.07
N GLU A 19 -1.57 2.95 14.33
CA GLU A 19 -0.59 4.05 14.44
C GLU A 19 -0.63 4.88 15.74
N ASP A 20 -1.19 4.34 16.83
CA ASP A 20 -1.25 5.01 18.13
C ASP A 20 0.11 5.56 18.62
N GLU A 21 1.19 4.78 18.58
CA GLU A 21 2.52 5.23 19.04
C GLU A 21 3.10 6.43 18.27
N ALA A 22 3.00 6.43 16.93
CA ALA A 22 3.60 7.48 16.10
C ALA A 22 2.78 8.77 16.13
N MET A 23 1.45 8.62 16.16
CA MET A 23 0.52 9.74 16.30
C MET A 23 0.66 10.39 17.69
N ILE A 24 0.83 9.57 18.73
CA ILE A 24 1.14 10.04 20.08
C ILE A 24 2.47 10.83 20.08
N GLU A 25 3.53 10.31 19.46
CA GLU A 25 4.84 10.97 19.39
C GLU A 25 4.77 12.33 18.65
N GLU A 26 4.04 12.40 17.54
CA GLU A 26 3.85 13.65 16.78
C GLU A 26 3.03 14.69 17.56
N ILE A 27 1.97 14.25 18.24
CA ILE A 27 1.13 15.11 19.09
C ILE A 27 1.93 15.61 20.29
N GLU A 28 2.70 14.74 20.95
CA GLU A 28 3.59 15.11 22.04
C GLU A 28 4.61 16.15 21.58
N SER A 29 5.25 15.94 20.42
CA SER A 29 6.21 16.91 19.87
C SER A 29 5.59 18.29 19.61
N HIS A 30 4.35 18.35 19.11
CA HIS A 30 3.67 19.62 18.87
C HIS A 30 3.26 20.32 20.18
N ILE A 31 2.77 19.56 21.17
CA ILE A 31 2.44 20.06 22.50
C ILE A 31 3.68 20.63 23.19
N GLU A 32 4.80 19.91 23.13
CA GLU A 32 6.06 20.35 23.72
C GLU A 32 6.61 21.60 23.05
N HIS A 33 6.56 21.66 21.72
CA HIS A 33 6.96 22.85 20.97
C HIS A 33 6.11 24.07 21.35
N HIS A 34 4.79 23.91 21.44
CA HIS A 34 3.89 25.02 21.81
C HIS A 34 4.11 25.52 23.24
N LEU A 35 4.32 24.62 24.19
CA LEU A 35 4.64 24.97 25.57
C LEU A 35 6.01 25.66 25.66
N PHE A 36 7.01 25.18 24.93
CA PHE A 36 8.33 25.79 24.87
C PHE A 36 8.28 27.23 24.34
N CYS A 37 7.54 27.48 23.25
CA CYS A 37 7.34 28.84 22.73
C CYS A 37 6.62 29.74 23.76
N SER A 38 5.59 29.21 24.44
CA SER A 38 4.86 29.98 25.45
C SER A 38 5.73 30.36 26.65
N PHE A 39 6.64 29.48 27.08
CA PHE A 39 7.60 29.79 28.14
C PHE A 39 8.67 30.80 27.70
N GLN A 40 9.12 30.76 26.44
CA GLN A 40 10.02 31.78 25.91
C GLN A 40 9.39 33.18 25.87
N GLU A 41 8.07 33.26 25.68
CA GLU A 41 7.30 34.49 25.76
C GLU A 41 7.10 34.99 27.20
N GLY A 42 7.62 34.28 28.20
CA GLY A 42 7.52 34.65 29.61
C GLY A 42 6.17 34.34 30.26
N LYS A 43 5.32 33.53 29.60
CA LYS A 43 4.03 33.13 30.14
C LYS A 43 4.21 32.17 31.32
N SER A 44 3.36 32.31 32.32
CA SER A 44 3.23 31.33 33.40
C SER A 44 2.73 29.99 32.87
N GLU A 45 2.93 28.91 33.62
CA GLU A 45 2.47 27.56 33.26
C GLU A 45 0.95 27.50 33.05
N GLU A 46 0.18 28.25 33.84
CA GLU A 46 -1.27 28.34 33.72
C GLU A 46 -1.70 29.04 32.43
N GLU A 47 -1.03 30.14 32.06
CA GLU A 47 -1.28 30.88 30.80
C GLU A 47 -0.85 30.07 29.58
N ALA A 48 0.28 29.37 29.65
CA ALA A 48 0.75 28.48 28.59
C ALA A 48 -0.25 27.34 28.35
N MET A 49 -0.81 26.75 29.41
CA MET A 49 -1.81 25.69 29.32
C MET A 49 -3.16 26.21 28.79
N GLN A 50 -3.59 27.42 29.18
CA GLN A 50 -4.78 28.04 28.60
C GLN A 50 -4.61 28.31 27.10
N THR A 51 -3.44 28.82 26.69
CA THR A 51 -3.13 29.08 25.29
C THR A 51 -3.14 27.76 24.49
N LEU A 52 -2.58 26.69 25.07
CA LEU A 52 -2.59 25.36 24.48
C LEU A 52 -4.02 24.82 24.30
N LEU A 53 -4.89 24.95 25.32
CA LEU A 53 -6.30 24.54 25.23
C LEU A 53 -7.08 25.34 24.19
N GLN A 54 -6.78 26.63 24.01
CA GLN A 54 -7.39 27.44 22.96
C GLN A 54 -6.91 27.05 21.56
N ALA A 55 -5.64 26.69 21.42
CA ALA A 55 -5.04 26.34 20.13
C ALA A 55 -5.38 24.91 19.67
N PHE A 56 -5.35 23.94 20.59
CA PHE A 56 -5.48 22.51 20.28
C PHE A 56 -6.81 21.89 20.73
N GLY A 57 -7.58 22.57 21.59
CA GLY A 57 -8.83 22.04 22.14
C GLY A 57 -8.63 21.07 23.31
N THR A 58 -9.71 20.41 23.73
CA THR A 58 -9.65 19.43 24.83
C THR A 58 -9.08 18.09 24.37
N PRO A 59 -8.53 17.25 25.27
CA PRO A 59 -8.08 15.90 24.93
C PRO A 59 -9.15 15.09 24.19
N THR A 60 -10.40 15.22 24.62
CA THR A 60 -11.57 14.61 23.99
C THR A 60 -11.80 15.09 22.56
N ASP A 61 -11.62 16.37 22.27
CA ASP A 61 -11.79 16.92 20.93
C ASP A 61 -10.73 16.37 19.97
N ILE A 62 -9.49 16.31 20.43
CA ILE A 62 -8.35 15.73 19.70
C ILE A 62 -8.64 14.25 19.39
N VAL A 63 -8.94 13.45 20.42
CA VAL A 63 -9.23 12.01 20.26
C VAL A 63 -10.40 11.78 19.32
N SER A 64 -11.45 12.60 19.40
CA SER A 64 -12.64 12.46 18.53
C SER A 64 -12.35 12.82 17.07
N SER A 65 -11.47 13.80 16.84
CA SER A 65 -11.05 14.23 15.50
C SER A 65 -10.23 13.14 14.81
N PHE A 66 -9.33 12.50 15.55
CA PHE A 66 -8.55 11.36 15.06
C PHE A 66 -9.38 10.08 14.88
N LYS A 67 -10.42 9.85 15.71
CA LYS A 67 -11.34 8.70 15.54
C LYS A 67 -12.30 8.86 14.35
N LYS A 68 -12.64 10.10 13.95
CA LYS A 68 -13.55 10.37 12.83
C LYS A 68 -12.91 10.17 11.46
N ILE A 69 -11.60 10.37 11.35
CA ILE A 69 -10.85 10.03 10.15
C ILE A 69 -10.51 8.55 10.31
N GLN A 70 -11.22 7.65 9.63
CA GLN A 70 -10.71 6.28 9.48
C GLN A 70 -9.68 6.29 8.35
N PRO A 71 -8.35 6.38 8.63
CA PRO A 71 -7.38 6.11 7.60
C PRO A 71 -7.62 4.68 7.10
N VAL A 72 -7.47 4.48 5.78
CA VAL A 72 -7.47 3.14 5.19
C VAL A 72 -6.49 2.30 6.00
N THR A 73 -6.95 1.23 6.64
CA THR A 73 -6.05 0.46 7.52
C THR A 73 -4.99 -0.27 6.70
N PHE A 74 -3.80 -0.50 7.29
CA PHE A 74 -2.74 -1.35 6.73
C PHE A 74 -3.29 -2.67 6.18
N ARG A 75 -4.17 -3.32 6.96
CA ARG A 75 -4.77 -4.62 6.60
C ARG A 75 -5.69 -4.50 5.40
N ALA A 76 -6.52 -3.45 5.34
CA ALA A 76 -7.39 -3.21 4.19
C ALA A 76 -6.58 -2.95 2.92
N PHE A 77 -5.52 -2.14 3.01
CA PHE A 77 -4.61 -1.88 1.88
C PHE A 77 -3.96 -3.16 1.37
N LEU A 78 -3.37 -3.96 2.27
CA LEU A 78 -2.75 -5.25 1.91
C LEU A 78 -3.76 -6.21 1.26
N MET A 79 -4.92 -6.41 1.90
CA MET A 79 -5.94 -7.35 1.42
C MET A 79 -6.52 -6.94 0.08
N PHE A 80 -6.72 -5.64 -0.15
CA PHE A 80 -7.20 -5.13 -1.43
C PHE A 80 -6.22 -5.47 -2.56
N HIS A 81 -4.92 -5.17 -2.38
CA HIS A 81 -3.92 -5.43 -3.42
C HIS A 81 -3.68 -6.93 -3.63
N LEU A 82 -3.70 -7.72 -2.55
CA LEU A 82 -3.64 -9.18 -2.65
C LEU A 82 -4.84 -9.74 -3.42
N PHE A 83 -6.04 -9.21 -3.17
CA PHE A 83 -7.25 -9.58 -3.90
C PHE A 83 -7.15 -9.22 -5.38
N CYS A 84 -6.78 -7.98 -5.72
CA CYS A 84 -6.59 -7.55 -7.11
C CYS A 84 -5.59 -8.44 -7.85
N ASN A 85 -4.45 -8.72 -7.22
CA ASN A 85 -3.43 -9.57 -7.79
C ASN A 85 -3.93 -11.01 -8.01
N SER A 86 -4.60 -11.59 -7.02
CA SER A 86 -5.15 -12.95 -7.11
C SER A 86 -6.28 -13.05 -8.14
N ALA A 87 -7.08 -11.98 -8.29
CA ALA A 87 -8.14 -11.91 -9.29
C ALA A 87 -7.58 -11.94 -10.72
N LEU A 88 -6.44 -11.27 -10.99
CA LEU A 88 -5.77 -11.35 -12.29
C LEU A 88 -5.37 -12.79 -12.63
N PHE A 89 -4.84 -13.53 -11.66
CA PHE A 89 -4.55 -14.97 -11.82
C PHE A 89 -5.80 -15.79 -12.11
N ALA A 90 -6.85 -15.60 -11.31
CA ALA A 90 -8.11 -16.31 -11.49
C ALA A 90 -8.73 -16.07 -12.87
N VAL A 91 -8.70 -14.82 -13.35
CA VAL A 91 -9.18 -14.44 -14.69
C VAL A 91 -8.33 -15.11 -15.77
N GLY A 92 -6.99 -15.08 -15.65
CA GLY A 92 -6.10 -15.74 -16.60
C GLY A 92 -6.33 -17.25 -16.69
N ILE A 93 -6.51 -17.92 -15.55
CA ILE A 93 -6.85 -19.35 -15.48
C ILE A 93 -8.20 -19.62 -16.14
N ALA A 94 -9.23 -18.83 -15.79
CA ALA A 94 -10.57 -19.00 -16.35
C ALA A 94 -10.58 -18.84 -17.87
N ILE A 95 -9.90 -17.82 -18.41
CA ILE A 95 -9.77 -17.59 -19.85
C ILE A 95 -9.04 -18.76 -20.52
N THR A 96 -8.00 -19.30 -19.90
CA THR A 96 -7.27 -20.46 -20.43
C THR A 96 -8.16 -21.69 -20.50
N ILE A 97 -8.90 -22.00 -19.43
CA ILE A 97 -9.84 -23.13 -19.41
C ILE A 97 -10.92 -22.93 -20.48
N MET A 98 -11.48 -21.72 -20.59
CA MET A 98 -12.47 -21.42 -21.63
C MET A 98 -11.88 -21.61 -23.02
N HIS A 99 -10.65 -21.17 -23.28
CA HIS A 99 -10.03 -21.32 -24.59
C HIS A 99 -9.82 -22.79 -25.00
N VAL A 100 -9.46 -23.63 -24.03
CA VAL A 100 -9.18 -25.05 -24.27
C VAL A 100 -10.46 -25.87 -24.44
N TRP A 101 -11.54 -25.52 -23.73
CA TRP A 101 -12.76 -26.33 -23.66
C TRP A 101 -13.93 -25.74 -24.47
N LEU A 102 -13.91 -24.44 -24.80
CA LEU A 102 -14.95 -23.78 -25.58
C LEU A 102 -14.39 -23.32 -26.92
N GLU A 103 -14.89 -23.89 -28.02
CA GLU A 103 -14.63 -23.45 -29.40
C GLU A 103 -15.44 -22.19 -29.78
N SER A 104 -15.67 -21.28 -28.83
CA SER A 104 -16.42 -20.06 -29.09
C SER A 104 -15.57 -19.03 -29.85
N PRO A 105 -16.07 -18.44 -30.95
CA PRO A 105 -15.38 -17.38 -31.69
C PRO A 105 -15.03 -16.18 -30.80
N PHE A 106 -15.89 -15.88 -29.81
CA PHE A 106 -15.64 -14.80 -28.85
C PHE A 106 -14.42 -15.10 -27.98
N VAL A 107 -14.32 -16.32 -27.44
CA VAL A 107 -13.20 -16.73 -26.58
C VAL A 107 -11.89 -16.72 -27.38
N GLN A 108 -11.91 -17.18 -28.64
CA GLN A 108 -10.74 -17.11 -29.52
C GLN A 108 -10.31 -15.66 -29.82
N ALA A 109 -11.27 -14.75 -30.05
CA ALA A 109 -10.97 -13.35 -30.27
C ALA A 109 -10.32 -12.70 -29.03
N VAL A 110 -10.87 -12.97 -27.84
CA VAL A 110 -10.29 -12.51 -26.56
C VAL A 110 -8.89 -13.07 -26.35
N TRP A 111 -8.71 -14.39 -26.54
CA TRP A 111 -7.42 -15.06 -26.41
C TRP A 111 -6.36 -14.48 -27.36
N LYS A 112 -6.73 -14.24 -28.62
CA LYS A 112 -5.86 -13.63 -29.62
C LYS A 112 -5.50 -12.19 -29.24
N GLY A 113 -6.46 -11.40 -28.77
CA GLY A 113 -6.22 -10.04 -28.28
C GLY A 113 -5.19 -10.02 -27.14
N ILE A 114 -5.39 -10.87 -26.14
CA ILE A 114 -4.47 -11.02 -25.00
C ILE A 114 -3.08 -11.46 -25.48
N SER A 115 -3.02 -12.44 -26.38
CA SER A 115 -1.75 -12.95 -26.93
C SER A 115 -0.92 -11.89 -27.64
N VAL A 116 -1.55 -10.96 -28.36
CA VAL A 116 -0.85 -9.86 -29.05
C VAL A 116 -0.48 -8.74 -28.07
N SER A 117 -1.22 -8.59 -26.96
CA SER A 117 -1.04 -7.53 -25.97
C SER A 117 -0.20 -7.93 -24.75
N VAL A 118 0.47 -9.08 -24.75
CA VAL A 118 1.25 -9.58 -23.59
C VAL A 118 2.25 -8.57 -23.03
N TRP A 119 2.94 -7.83 -23.90
CA TRP A 119 3.91 -6.81 -23.50
C TRP A 119 3.25 -5.57 -22.89
N LEU A 120 2.08 -5.19 -23.41
CA LEU A 120 1.28 -4.10 -22.85
C LEU A 120 0.74 -4.48 -21.47
N ILE A 121 0.28 -5.71 -21.30
CA ILE A 121 -0.18 -6.25 -20.01
C ILE A 121 0.97 -6.23 -19.00
N LEU A 122 2.16 -6.70 -19.39
CA LEU A 122 3.35 -6.64 -18.53
C LEU A 122 3.68 -5.20 -18.14
N ALA A 123 3.72 -4.26 -19.09
CA ALA A 123 3.99 -2.85 -18.81
C ALA A 123 2.95 -2.21 -17.88
N ALA A 124 1.66 -2.48 -18.09
CA ALA A 124 0.59 -2.02 -17.22
C ALA A 124 0.75 -2.57 -15.79
N TYR A 125 1.17 -3.83 -15.66
CA TYR A 125 1.43 -4.45 -14.38
C TYR A 125 2.67 -3.87 -13.68
N MET A 126 3.71 -3.47 -14.42
CA MET A 126 4.84 -2.71 -13.87
C MET A 126 4.38 -1.35 -13.32
N ILE A 127 3.54 -0.64 -14.08
CA ILE A 127 2.98 0.66 -13.66
C ILE A 127 2.14 0.49 -12.40
N TYR A 128 1.34 -0.58 -12.31
CA TYR A 128 0.57 -0.90 -11.13
C TYR A 128 1.43 -0.94 -9.86
N TRP A 129 2.61 -1.58 -9.90
CA TRP A 129 3.52 -1.60 -8.75
C TRP A 129 4.08 -0.23 -8.37
N VAL A 130 4.36 0.63 -9.35
CA VAL A 130 4.74 2.03 -9.10
C VAL A 130 3.60 2.78 -8.42
N LEU A 131 2.36 2.61 -8.89
CA LEU A 131 1.19 3.27 -8.32
C LEU A 131 0.92 2.83 -6.88
N ILE A 132 1.11 1.54 -6.56
CA ILE A 132 1.03 1.03 -5.18
C ILE A 132 2.03 1.74 -4.29
N GLY A 133 3.28 1.90 -4.76
CA GLY A 133 4.29 2.61 -3.99
C GLY A 133 3.97 4.07 -3.76
N TYR A 134 3.46 4.75 -4.79
CA TYR A 134 3.00 6.12 -4.70
C TYR A 134 1.86 6.29 -3.68
N GLN A 135 0.81 5.47 -3.81
CA GLN A 135 -0.34 5.46 -2.90
C GLN A 135 0.09 5.12 -1.48
N GLY A 136 0.83 4.02 -1.28
CA GLY A 136 1.23 3.60 0.06
C GLY A 136 2.03 4.66 0.84
N VAL A 137 2.87 5.47 0.18
CA VAL A 137 3.53 6.61 0.85
C VAL A 137 2.59 7.79 1.04
N LYS A 138 1.69 8.07 0.10
CA LYS A 138 0.70 9.13 0.21
C LYS A 138 -0.27 8.91 1.37
N GLU A 139 -0.72 7.67 1.56
CA GLU A 139 -1.67 7.31 2.61
C GLU A 139 -1.03 7.00 3.97
N PHE A 140 0.21 6.48 4.02
CA PHE A 140 0.85 6.02 5.26
C PHE A 140 2.23 6.66 5.54
N GLY A 141 2.59 7.70 4.81
CA GLY A 141 3.84 8.46 4.99
C GLY A 141 5.11 7.59 4.93
N LYS A 142 6.06 7.87 5.83
CA LYS A 142 7.37 7.19 5.89
C LYS A 142 7.26 5.70 6.21
N ARG A 143 6.26 5.28 7.00
CA ARG A 143 6.00 3.86 7.33
C ARG A 143 5.37 3.11 6.14
N GLY A 144 4.70 3.83 5.24
CA GLY A 144 4.13 3.33 4.00
C GLY A 144 5.12 2.59 3.10
N GLU A 145 6.39 3.00 3.05
CA GLU A 145 7.40 2.31 2.24
C GLU A 145 7.63 0.86 2.68
N LYS A 146 7.68 0.61 4.00
CA LYS A 146 7.84 -0.75 4.54
C LYS A 146 6.59 -1.59 4.28
N LEU A 147 5.40 -1.00 4.44
CA LEU A 147 4.11 -1.63 4.12
C LEU A 147 4.01 -2.01 2.63
N VAL A 148 4.35 -1.09 1.73
CA VAL A 148 4.35 -1.33 0.28
C VAL A 148 5.27 -2.49 -0.05
N LEU A 149 6.51 -2.47 0.45
CA LEU A 149 7.47 -3.54 0.18
C LEU A 149 6.94 -4.90 0.67
N HIS A 150 6.35 -4.93 1.86
CA HIS A 150 5.75 -6.15 2.41
C HIS A 150 4.56 -6.65 1.56
N THR A 151 3.69 -5.74 1.15
CA THR A 151 2.54 -6.03 0.26
C THR A 151 3.00 -6.59 -1.09
N ILE A 152 4.03 -5.99 -1.69
CA ILE A 152 4.62 -6.45 -2.95
C ILE A 152 5.18 -7.85 -2.78
N LEU A 153 5.99 -8.10 -1.74
CA LEU A 153 6.62 -9.41 -1.52
C LEU A 153 5.58 -10.53 -1.35
N ILE A 154 4.53 -10.30 -0.55
CA ILE A 154 3.44 -11.27 -0.38
C ILE A 154 2.70 -11.50 -1.70
N SER A 155 2.37 -10.43 -2.42
CA SER A 155 1.66 -10.51 -3.69
C SER A 155 2.51 -11.11 -4.82
N MET A 156 3.83 -11.12 -4.67
CA MET A 156 4.76 -11.75 -5.61
C MET A 156 4.72 -13.29 -5.51
N VAL A 157 4.37 -13.85 -4.36
CA VAL A 157 4.34 -15.30 -4.12
C VAL A 157 3.54 -16.07 -5.18
N PRO A 158 2.27 -15.74 -5.48
CA PRO A 158 1.52 -16.44 -6.52
C PRO A 158 2.14 -16.30 -7.91
N ASN A 159 2.76 -15.14 -8.22
CA ASN A 159 3.49 -14.94 -9.49
C ASN A 159 4.67 -15.90 -9.62
N VAL A 160 5.47 -16.02 -8.57
CA VAL A 160 6.63 -16.93 -8.55
C VAL A 160 6.17 -18.38 -8.65
N ILE A 161 5.16 -18.78 -7.87
CA ILE A 161 4.60 -20.14 -7.93
C ILE A 161 4.13 -20.46 -9.35
N PHE A 162 3.36 -19.57 -9.97
CA PHE A 162 2.87 -19.75 -11.33
C PHE A 162 4.04 -19.93 -12.32
N MET A 163 5.05 -19.05 -12.28
CA MET A 163 6.22 -19.17 -13.14
C MET A 163 6.99 -20.49 -12.96
N LEU A 164 7.14 -20.98 -11.72
CA LEU A 164 7.78 -22.27 -11.45
C LEU A 164 6.99 -23.45 -12.03
N VAL A 165 5.65 -23.42 -11.92
CA VAL A 165 4.77 -24.45 -12.52
C VAL A 165 4.99 -24.54 -14.03
N PHE A 166 5.21 -23.41 -14.71
CA PHE A 166 5.53 -23.38 -16.14
C PHE A 166 6.97 -23.83 -16.44
N LEU A 167 7.96 -23.34 -15.70
CA LEU A 167 9.37 -23.68 -15.94
C LEU A 167 9.67 -25.16 -15.74
N PHE A 168 9.01 -25.81 -14.77
CA PHE A 168 9.13 -27.25 -14.55
C PHE A 168 8.23 -28.10 -15.46
N ASN A 169 7.55 -27.49 -16.44
CA ASN A 169 6.63 -28.17 -17.36
C ASN A 169 5.57 -29.01 -16.63
N VAL A 170 5.14 -28.59 -15.43
CA VAL A 170 4.05 -29.26 -14.68
C VAL A 170 2.74 -29.16 -15.46
N ILE A 171 2.57 -28.08 -16.23
CA ILE A 171 1.45 -27.87 -17.14
C ILE A 171 1.96 -27.96 -18.60
N PRO A 172 1.23 -28.64 -19.51
CA PRO A 172 1.63 -28.73 -20.91
C PRO A 172 1.73 -27.36 -21.57
N ALA A 173 2.90 -27.02 -22.11
CA ALA A 173 3.14 -25.79 -22.86
C ALA A 173 2.21 -25.64 -24.08
N ALA A 174 1.63 -26.76 -24.56
CA ALA A 174 0.63 -26.81 -25.61
C ALA A 174 -0.62 -25.94 -25.32
N LEU A 175 -0.99 -25.76 -24.05
CA LEU A 175 -2.16 -24.96 -23.66
C LEU A 175 -1.96 -23.45 -23.87
N PHE A 176 -0.71 -23.01 -24.10
CA PHE A 176 -0.33 -21.59 -24.17
C PHE A 176 0.52 -21.28 -25.41
N GLN A 177 0.39 -22.08 -26.48
CA GLN A 177 1.29 -22.12 -27.66
C GLN A 177 1.65 -20.75 -28.28
N SER A 178 0.84 -19.71 -28.07
CA SER A 178 1.08 -18.34 -28.55
C SER A 178 1.46 -17.32 -27.47
N LEU A 179 1.25 -17.63 -26.19
CA LEU A 179 1.30 -16.68 -25.07
C LEU A 179 2.57 -16.78 -24.24
N LEU A 180 3.05 -18.01 -23.99
CA LEU A 180 4.16 -18.27 -23.06
C LEU A 180 5.39 -18.80 -23.80
N THR A 181 5.97 -17.96 -24.66
CA THR A 181 7.30 -18.28 -25.20
C THR A 181 8.34 -18.31 -24.06
N PRO A 182 9.39 -19.14 -24.13
CA PRO A 182 10.43 -19.18 -23.10
C PRO A 182 11.05 -17.80 -22.80
N TRP A 183 11.22 -16.97 -23.84
CA TRP A 183 11.68 -15.58 -23.72
C TRP A 183 10.72 -14.70 -22.91
N PHE A 184 9.43 -14.82 -23.16
CA PHE A 184 8.42 -14.07 -22.41
C PHE A 184 8.41 -14.50 -20.94
N VAL A 185 8.44 -15.80 -20.64
CA VAL A 185 8.50 -16.31 -19.26
C VAL A 185 9.74 -15.81 -18.52
N GLY A 186 10.91 -15.86 -19.16
CA GLY A 186 12.15 -15.32 -18.59
C GLY A 186 12.07 -13.82 -18.33
N THR A 187 11.42 -13.07 -19.23
CA THR A 187 11.22 -11.62 -19.05
C THR A 187 10.25 -11.32 -17.92
N CYS A 188 9.16 -12.08 -17.78
CA CYS A 188 8.24 -11.98 -16.64
C CYS A 188 8.93 -12.30 -15.31
N ALA A 189 9.80 -13.32 -15.28
CA ALA A 189 10.58 -13.67 -14.09
C ALA A 189 11.52 -12.52 -13.70
N PHE A 190 12.25 -11.96 -14.66
CA PHE A 190 13.11 -10.81 -14.43
C PHE A 190 12.31 -9.59 -13.96
N ALA A 191 11.19 -9.27 -14.62
CA ALA A 191 10.31 -8.17 -14.24
C ALA A 191 9.76 -8.35 -12.81
N THR A 192 9.39 -9.58 -12.44
CA THR A 192 8.90 -9.91 -11.09
C THR A 192 9.92 -9.60 -10.02
N LEU A 193 11.20 -9.93 -10.25
CA LEU A 193 12.29 -9.57 -9.33
C LEU A 193 12.48 -8.05 -9.20
N LEU A 194 12.07 -7.28 -10.21
CA LEU A 194 12.13 -5.82 -10.18
C LEU A 194 10.93 -5.17 -9.48
N PHE A 195 9.82 -5.87 -9.21
CA PHE A 195 8.64 -5.26 -8.58
C PHE A 195 8.95 -4.46 -7.29
N PRO A 196 9.82 -4.92 -6.37
CA PRO A 196 10.19 -4.13 -5.19
C PRO A 196 10.90 -2.80 -5.56
N LEU A 197 11.68 -2.80 -6.64
CA LEU A 197 12.37 -1.60 -7.13
C LEU A 197 11.37 -0.62 -7.75
N PHE A 198 10.40 -1.09 -8.55
CA PHE A 198 9.32 -0.26 -9.08
C PHE A 198 8.41 0.30 -7.97
N GLY A 199 8.09 -0.51 -6.96
CA GLY A 199 7.39 -0.04 -5.77
C GLY A 199 8.16 1.07 -5.04
N ARG A 200 9.47 0.90 -4.82
CA ARG A 200 10.31 1.95 -4.22
C ARG A 200 10.37 3.22 -5.07
N MET A 201 10.40 3.10 -6.40
CA MET A 201 10.33 4.25 -7.29
C MET A 201 9.02 5.02 -7.11
N GLY A 202 7.90 4.31 -6.98
CA GLY A 202 6.61 4.89 -6.59
C GLY A 202 6.67 5.62 -5.25
N CYS A 203 7.23 4.96 -4.22
CA CYS A 203 7.43 5.56 -2.90
C CYS A 203 8.26 6.85 -2.96
N TYR A 204 9.31 6.88 -3.78
CA TYR A 204 10.16 8.05 -3.98
C TYR A 204 9.39 9.22 -4.60
N ILE A 205 8.58 8.96 -5.63
CA ILE A 205 7.73 9.97 -6.27
C ILE A 205 6.70 10.51 -5.28
N GLY A 206 6.06 9.64 -4.49
CA GLY A 206 5.08 10.03 -3.47
C GLY A 206 5.69 10.95 -2.40
N ARG A 207 6.89 10.63 -1.92
CA ARG A 207 7.60 11.48 -0.94
C ARG A 207 7.88 12.89 -1.44
N ARG A 208 8.26 13.05 -2.71
CA ARG A 208 8.58 14.36 -3.30
C ARG A 208 7.38 15.30 -3.42
N GLN A 209 6.15 14.78 -3.40
CA GLN A 209 4.94 15.62 -3.42
C GLN A 209 4.47 16.03 -2.03
N LEU A 210 4.96 15.35 -0.99
CA LEU A 210 4.63 15.65 0.42
C LEU A 210 5.64 16.60 1.08
N ALA A 211 6.83 16.75 0.49
CA ALA A 211 7.90 17.67 0.92
C ALA A 211 7.80 19.01 0.19
#